data_AF-A0A522NKI0-F1
#
_entry.id   AF-A0A522NKI0-F1
#
_cell.length_a   1.000
_cell.length_b   1.000
_cell.length_c   1.000
_cell.angle_alpha   90.00
_cell.angle_beta   90.00
_cell.angle_gamma   90.00
#
_symmetry.space_group_name_H-M   'P 1'
#
loop_
_entity.id
_entity.type
_entity.pdbx_description
1 polymer ?
#
loop_
_entity_poly.entity_id
_entity_poly.type
_entity_poly.pdbx_seq_one_letter_code
_entity_poly.pdbx_strand_id
1 'polypeptide(L)'
;MARAAVVIGHGGIAELWADPNSVHPLAHHVTNVVVYEDAWGAVRVRSKVLGLRNDGSVGSVTYDDVVERRDEGWRMIKRVAVLRRPGTIPAAS
;
A
#
# COMPACT_ATOMS: atom_id res chain seq x y z
N MET A 1 15.77 -4.02 11.01
CA MET A 1 15.19 -3.03 10.07
C MET A 1 14.54 -3.81 8.93
N ALA A 2 13.26 -3.59 8.60
CA ALA A 2 12.69 -4.20 7.41
C ALA A 2 13.32 -3.52 6.19
N ARG A 3 14.05 -4.27 5.37
CA ARG A 3 14.64 -3.75 4.13
C ARG A 3 13.50 -3.37 3.19
N ALA A 4 13.55 -2.18 2.61
CA ALA A 4 12.68 -1.83 1.50
C ALA A 4 12.99 -2.77 0.33
N ALA A 5 12.06 -3.64 -0.02
CA ALA A 5 12.14 -4.47 -1.22
C ALA A 5 11.39 -3.75 -2.33
N VAL A 6 12.07 -3.49 -3.45
CA VAL A 6 11.43 -2.98 -4.67
C VAL A 6 11.08 -4.19 -5.53
N VAL A 7 9.80 -4.30 -5.88
CA VAL A 7 9.30 -5.33 -6.80
C VAL A 7 8.87 -4.65 -8.09
N ILE A 8 9.35 -5.16 -9.22
CA ILE A 8 9.17 -4.55 -10.54
C ILE A 8 8.40 -5.50 -11.44
N GLY A 9 7.40 -4.96 -12.14
CA GLY A 9 6.62 -5.67 -13.14
C GLY A 9 5.60 -6.64 -12.55
N HIS A 10 4.62 -7.02 -13.39
CA HIS A 10 3.51 -7.88 -13.00
C HIS A 10 3.97 -9.26 -12.55
N GLY A 11 5.02 -9.82 -13.18
CA GLY A 11 5.58 -11.13 -12.83
C GLY A 11 6.16 -11.16 -11.41
N GLY A 12 7.03 -10.20 -11.08
CA GLY A 12 7.60 -10.10 -9.73
C GLY A 12 6.53 -9.82 -8.66
N ILE A 13 5.49 -9.05 -9.00
CA ILE A 13 4.35 -8.84 -8.11
C ILE A 13 3.59 -10.16 -7.90
N ALA A 14 3.32 -10.92 -8.96
CA ALA A 14 2.65 -12.21 -8.85
C ALA A 14 3.44 -13.21 -8.01
N GLU A 15 4.76 -13.28 -8.19
CA GLU A 15 5.67 -14.10 -7.36
C GLU A 15 5.63 -13.70 -5.89
N LEU A 16 5.69 -12.40 -5.58
CA LEU A 16 5.55 -11.89 -4.21
C LEU A 16 4.22 -12.33 -3.58
N TRP A 17 3.12 -12.27 -4.34
CA TRP A 17 1.80 -12.66 -3.84
C TRP A 17 1.62 -14.18 -3.70
N ALA A 18 2.27 -14.96 -4.56
CA ALA A 18 2.19 -16.42 -4.57
C ALA A 18 3.16 -17.10 -3.60
N ASP A 19 4.17 -16.38 -3.07
CA ASP A 19 5.15 -16.95 -2.13
C ASP A 19 4.44 -17.53 -0.89
N PRO A 20 4.51 -18.86 -0.67
CA PRO A 20 3.86 -19.53 0.45
C PRO A 20 4.42 -19.12 1.82
N ASN A 21 5.60 -18.49 1.86
CA ASN A 21 6.21 -17.97 3.08
C ASN A 21 5.82 -16.51 3.34
N SER A 22 5.13 -15.85 2.41
CA SER A 22 4.74 -14.47 2.59
C SER A 22 3.58 -14.34 3.57
N VAL A 23 3.70 -13.41 4.52
CA VAL A 23 2.69 -13.16 5.56
C VAL A 23 1.79 -12.00 5.12
N HIS A 24 1.04 -12.21 4.04
CA HIS A 24 0.08 -11.25 3.53
C HIS A 24 -1.13 -11.14 4.47
N PRO A 25 -1.68 -9.92 4.71
CA PRO A 25 -2.95 -9.79 5.41
C PRO A 25 -4.07 -10.55 4.69
N LEU A 26 -4.93 -11.22 5.44
CA LEU A 26 -6.13 -11.89 4.93
C LEU A 26 -7.11 -10.90 4.31
N ALA A 27 -7.20 -9.70 4.89
CA ALA A 27 -8.05 -8.63 4.41
C ALA A 27 -7.35 -7.28 4.54
N HIS A 28 -7.66 -6.39 3.60
CA HIS A 28 -7.18 -5.01 3.57
C HIS A 28 -8.40 -4.08 3.59
N HIS A 29 -8.50 -3.24 4.61
CA HIS A 29 -9.44 -2.12 4.61
C HIS A 29 -8.69 -0.84 4.25
N VAL A 30 -9.05 -0.24 3.12
CA VAL A 30 -8.48 1.02 2.65
C VAL A 30 -9.41 2.17 3.06
N THR A 31 -8.87 3.20 3.68
CA THR A 31 -9.62 4.36 4.18
C THR A 31 -8.92 5.66 3.81
N ASN A 32 -9.62 6.79 3.98
CA ASN A 32 -9.08 8.14 3.77
C ASN A 32 -8.41 8.29 2.40
N VAL A 33 -9.04 7.76 1.36
CA VAL A 33 -8.53 7.80 -0.01
C VAL A 33 -8.61 9.23 -0.51
N VAL A 34 -7.46 9.80 -0.85
CA VAL A 34 -7.33 11.12 -1.48
C VAL A 34 -6.72 10.92 -2.85
N VAL A 35 -7.42 11.34 -3.89
CA VAL A 35 -6.95 11.34 -5.28
C VAL A 35 -6.68 12.78 -5.69
N TYR A 36 -5.52 13.04 -6.26
CA TYR A 36 -5.14 14.36 -6.72
C TYR A 36 -4.16 14.27 -7.88
N GLU A 37 -4.16 15.29 -8.73
CA GLU A 37 -3.12 15.48 -9.75
C GLU A 37 -1.97 16.28 -9.13
N ASP A 38 -0.72 15.83 -9.33
CA ASP A 38 0.45 16.59 -8.86
C ASP A 38 0.84 17.70 -9.87
N ALA A 39 1.83 18.52 -9.50
CA ALA A 39 2.28 19.64 -10.32
C ALA A 39 2.85 19.24 -11.70
N TRP A 40 3.08 17.94 -11.92
CA TRP A 40 3.63 17.38 -13.16
C TRP A 40 2.58 16.60 -13.95
N GLY A 41 1.30 16.67 -13.56
CA GLY A 41 0.20 16.00 -14.25
C GLY A 41 0.02 14.53 -13.89
N ALA A 42 0.79 13.99 -12.94
CA ALA A 42 0.63 12.60 -12.53
C ALA A 42 -0.52 12.48 -11.51
N VAL A 43 -1.41 11.52 -11.74
CA VAL A 43 -2.50 11.22 -10.79
C VAL A 43 -1.95 10.39 -9.63
N ARG A 44 -2.01 10.97 -8.44
CA ARG A 44 -1.56 10.39 -7.17
C ARG A 44 -2.76 9.90 -6.38
N VAL A 45 -2.57 8.80 -5.66
CA VAL A 45 -3.54 8.33 -4.66
C VAL A 45 -2.81 8.14 -3.33
N ARG A 46 -3.32 8.77 -2.29
CA ARG A 46 -2.86 8.57 -0.92
C ARG A 46 -3.96 7.92 -0.10
N SER A 47 -3.63 6.87 0.64
CA SER A 47 -4.61 6.19 1.49
C SER A 47 -3.98 5.62 2.76
N LYS A 48 -4.84 5.34 3.74
CA LYS A 48 -4.50 4.57 4.94
C LYS A 48 -5.05 3.17 4.77
N VAL A 49 -4.31 2.17 5.24
CA VAL A 49 -4.70 0.77 5.13
C VAL A 49 -4.57 0.08 6.47
N LEU A 50 -5.58 -0.72 6.80
CA LEU A 50 -5.55 -1.68 7.89
C LEU A 50 -5.47 -3.09 7.30
N GLY A 51 -4.45 -3.84 7.68
CA GLY A 51 -4.26 -5.24 7.27
C GLY A 51 -4.57 -6.17 8.43
N LEU A 52 -5.61 -6.99 8.28
CA LEU A 52 -5.97 -8.04 9.23
C LEU A 52 -5.18 -9.32 8.93
N ARG A 53 -4.50 -9.86 9.94
CA ARG A 53 -3.70 -11.08 9.82
C ARG A 53 -4.47 -12.31 10.31
N ASN A 54 -3.99 -13.49 9.92
CA ASN A 54 -4.61 -14.77 10.28
C ASN A 54 -4.50 -15.12 11.78
N ASP A 55 -3.59 -14.47 12.50
CA ASP A 55 -3.44 -14.57 13.96
C ASP A 55 -4.31 -13.56 14.73
N GLY A 56 -5.18 -12.82 14.04
CA GLY A 56 -6.04 -11.79 14.62
C GLY A 56 -5.35 -10.45 14.86
N SER A 57 -4.04 -10.32 14.59
CA SER A 57 -3.34 -9.05 14.70
C SER A 57 -3.68 -8.10 13.54
N VAL A 58 -3.55 -6.79 13.81
CA VAL A 58 -3.81 -5.73 12.82
C VAL A 58 -2.56 -4.87 12.63
N GLY A 59 -2.17 -4.64 11.38
CA GLY A 59 -1.15 -3.67 11.01
C GLY A 59 -1.75 -2.46 10.30
N SER A 60 -1.06 -1.32 10.35
CA SER A 60 -1.46 -0.12 9.59
C SER A 60 -0.37 0.32 8.61
N VAL A 61 -0.77 0.77 7.42
CA VAL A 61 0.13 1.17 6.33
C VAL A 61 -0.38 2.48 5.72
N THR A 62 0.53 3.30 5.19
CA THR A 62 0.18 4.35 4.21
C THR A 62 0.60 3.89 2.84
N TYR A 63 -0.31 3.98 1.87
CA TYR A 63 0.01 3.83 0.46
C TYR A 63 0.13 5.21 -0.17
N ASP A 64 1.23 5.39 -0.89
CA ASP A 64 1.46 6.51 -1.80
C ASP A 64 1.58 5.91 -3.21
N ASP A 65 0.52 6.04 -4.01
CA ASP A 65 0.37 5.40 -5.31
C ASP A 65 0.47 6.42 -6.46
N VAL A 66 0.87 5.92 -7.62
CA VAL A 66 0.75 6.59 -8.92
C VAL A 66 -0.17 5.74 -9.79
N VAL A 67 -1.18 6.38 -10.37
CA VAL A 67 -2.13 5.73 -11.26
C VAL A 67 -2.19 6.46 -12.60
N GLU A 68 -2.55 5.74 -13.64
CA GLU A 68 -2.74 6.26 -14.99
C GLU A 68 -4.11 5.80 -15.51
N ARG A 69 -4.82 6.69 -16.21
CA ARG A 69 -6.03 6.34 -16.92
C ARG A 69 -5.67 5.85 -18.32
N ARG A 70 -6.05 4.63 -18.65
CA ARG A 70 -5.92 4.01 -19.97
C ARG A 70 -7.30 3.71 -20.55
N ASP A 71 -7.33 3.24 -21.79
CA ASP A 71 -8.59 2.88 -22.48
C ASP A 71 -9.35 1.80 -21.71
N GLU A 72 -8.63 0.84 -21.15
CA GLU A 72 -9.15 -0.24 -20.31
C GLU A 72 -9.42 0.15 -18.85
N GLY A 73 -9.33 1.45 -18.52
CA GLY A 73 -9.56 2.01 -17.20
C GLY A 73 -8.28 2.38 -16.44
N TRP A 74 -8.38 2.53 -15.12
CA TRP A 74 -7.25 2.93 -14.28
C TRP A 74 -6.25 1.79 -14.06
N ARG A 75 -4.96 2.12 -14.12
CA ARG A 75 -3.86 1.19 -13.82
C ARG A 75 -2.95 1.77 -12.75
N MET A 76 -2.53 0.92 -11.83
CA MET A 76 -1.53 1.28 -10.82
C MET A 76 -0.14 1.16 -11.44
N ILE A 77 0.58 2.27 -11.50
CA ILE A 77 1.93 2.34 -12.09
C ILE A 77 2.99 2.08 -11.03
N LYS A 78 2.75 2.58 -9.81
CA LYS A 78 3.67 2.44 -8.68
C LYS A 78 2.88 2.50 -7.39
N ARG A 79 3.29 1.70 -6.40
CA ARG A 79 2.88 1.82 -5.01
C ARG A 79 4.11 1.89 -4.12
N VAL A 80 4.12 2.83 -3.19
CA VAL A 80 5.03 2.81 -2.05
C VAL A 80 4.21 2.50 -0.80
N ALA A 81 4.50 1.37 -0.17
CA ALA A 81 3.85 0.93 1.06
C ALA A 81 4.74 1.21 2.26
N VAL A 82 4.33 2.13 3.13
CA VAL A 82 5.06 2.49 4.34
C VAL A 82 4.30 2.00 5.55
N LEU A 83 4.85 0.99 6.23
CA LEU A 83 4.30 0.49 7.48
C LEU A 83 4.28 1.62 8.52
N ARG A 84 3.11 1.87 9.09
CA ARG A 84 2.93 2.81 10.19
C ARG A 84 3.07 2.03 11.50
N ARG A 85 4.17 2.28 12.19
CA ARG A 85 4.44 1.76 13.53
C ARG A 85 4.42 2.92 14.52
N PRO A 86 3.33 3.17 15.25
CA PRO A 86 3.44 3.89 16.51
C PRO A 86 3.84 2.86 17.57
N GLY A 87 4.97 3.07 18.24
CA GLY A 87 5.22 2.39 19.52
C GLY A 87 4.22 2.83 20.59
N THR A 88 3.56 3.97 20.40
CA THR A 88 2.52 4.57 21.24
C THR A 88 1.71 5.60 20.45
N ILE A 89 0.47 5.87 20.88
CA ILE A 89 -0.30 7.06 20.49
C ILE A 89 0.34 8.26 21.24
N PRO A 90 0.68 9.38 20.59
CA PRO A 90 1.15 10.58 21.29
C PRO A 90 0.12 11.05 22.34
N ALA A 91 0.57 11.54 23.48
CA ALA A 91 -0.32 12.16 24.46
C ALA A 91 -1.09 13.32 23.81
N ALA A 92 -2.35 13.50 24.21
CA ALA A 92 -3.15 14.64 23.76
C ALA A 92 -2.43 15.96 24.12
N SER A 93 -2.37 16.87 23.14
CA SER A 93 -1.87 18.24 23.31
C SER A 93 -2.89 19.12 24.02
#